data_AF-A0A845TW95-F1
#
_entry.id   AF-A0A845TW95-F1
#
_cell.length_a   1.000
_cell.length_b   1.000
_cell.length_c   1.000
_cell.angle_alpha   90.00
_cell.angle_beta   90.00
_cell.angle_gamma   90.00
#
_symmetry.space_group_name_H-M   'P 1'
#
loop_
_entity.id
_entity.type
_entity.pdbx_description
1 polymer ?
#
loop_
_entity_poly.entity_id
_entity_poly.type
_entity_poly.pdbx_seq_one_letter_code
_entity_poly.pdbx_strand_id
1 'polypeptide(L)'
;MFTGIVGAVGKITSVQAQDLGADAGVRLTIDVGSMPMQDVALGDSIAINGACMTVVDKTPEGFVVDVSRESLNHTVGLDAVGEVNLEKALTLADRLGGHLVSGHVDGLGTVCKFEPIGESWELVIEAPLALA
;
A
#
# COMPACT_ATOMS: atom_id res chain seq x y z
N MET A 1 -5.94 -10.74 2.06
CA MET A 1 -4.79 -11.57 1.66
C MET A 1 -4.41 -11.22 0.24
N PHE A 2 -3.11 -11.25 -0.06
CA PHE A 2 -2.51 -10.77 -1.31
C PHE A 2 -1.42 -11.76 -1.77
N THR A 3 -0.83 -11.51 -2.94
CA THR A 3 0.24 -12.32 -3.54
C THR A 3 1.63 -11.69 -3.43
N GLY A 4 1.69 -10.38 -3.20
CA GLY A 4 2.94 -9.60 -3.30
C GLY A 4 3.32 -9.25 -4.74
N ILE A 5 2.44 -9.48 -5.71
CA ILE A 5 2.63 -9.03 -7.09
C ILE A 5 1.88 -7.71 -7.27
N VAL A 6 2.63 -6.62 -7.39
CA VAL A 6 2.07 -5.28 -7.63
C VAL A 6 1.30 -5.28 -8.95
N GLY A 7 0.01 -4.91 -8.88
CA GLY A 7 -0.89 -4.88 -10.05
C GLY A 7 -0.83 -3.55 -10.82
N ALA A 8 -0.55 -2.45 -10.13
CA ALA A 8 -0.33 -1.14 -10.73
C ALA A 8 0.48 -0.22 -9.81
N VAL A 9 1.03 0.83 -10.39
CA VAL A 9 1.51 2.01 -9.66
C VAL A 9 0.41 3.07 -9.74
N GLY A 10 -0.14 3.43 -8.58
CA GLY A 10 -1.09 4.52 -8.42
C GLY A 10 -0.44 5.75 -7.80
N LYS A 11 -1.26 6.73 -7.41
CA LYS A 11 -0.78 7.97 -6.80
C LYS A 11 -1.72 8.47 -5.72
N ILE A 12 -1.19 8.79 -4.54
CA ILE A 12 -1.90 9.58 -3.53
C ILE A 12 -2.03 11.01 -4.05
N THR A 13 -3.27 11.46 -4.25
CA THR A 13 -3.59 12.80 -4.76
C THR A 13 -4.02 13.77 -3.67
N SER A 14 -4.47 13.26 -2.52
CA SER A 14 -4.85 14.07 -1.36
C SER A 14 -4.56 13.32 -0.07
N VAL A 15 -4.11 14.08 0.94
CA VAL A 15 -3.93 13.63 2.32
C VAL A 15 -4.68 14.59 3.22
N GLN A 16 -5.62 14.10 4.01
CA GLN A 16 -6.42 14.90 4.93
C GLN A 16 -6.28 14.34 6.34
N ALA A 17 -5.79 15.15 7.28
CA ALA A 17 -5.77 14.75 8.69
C ALA A 17 -7.21 14.60 9.22
N GLN A 18 -7.44 13.55 10.00
CA GLN A 18 -8.72 13.36 10.69
C GLN A 18 -8.79 14.28 11.92
N ASP A 19 -9.96 14.87 12.20
CA ASP A 19 -10.16 15.77 13.33
C ASP A 19 -10.46 15.00 14.63
N LEU A 20 -9.47 14.21 15.06
CA LEU A 20 -9.56 13.31 16.23
C LEU A 20 -8.38 13.47 17.21
N GLY A 21 -7.60 14.55 17.08
CA GLY A 21 -6.45 14.85 17.94
C GLY A 21 -5.10 14.41 17.37
N ALA A 22 -4.04 14.43 18.21
CA ALA A 22 -2.65 14.19 17.78
C ALA A 22 -2.42 12.78 17.23
N ASP A 23 -3.16 11.79 17.73
CA ASP A 23 -3.08 10.39 17.32
C ASP A 23 -4.09 10.04 16.22
N ALA A 24 -4.65 11.04 15.55
CA ALA A 24 -5.57 10.83 14.45
C ALA A 24 -4.87 10.22 13.24
N GLY A 25 -5.61 9.40 12.50
CA GLY A 25 -5.19 8.91 11.19
C GLY A 25 -5.29 9.97 10.09
N VAL A 26 -5.14 9.52 8.84
CA VAL A 26 -5.35 10.36 7.65
C VAL A 26 -6.34 9.70 6.71
N ARG A 27 -7.10 10.52 5.98
CA ARG A 27 -7.84 10.09 4.80
C ARG A 27 -7.00 10.34 3.56
N LEU A 28 -6.87 9.30 2.73
CA LEU A 28 -6.13 9.37 1.49
C LEU A 28 -7.08 9.22 0.31
N THR A 29 -6.90 10.05 -0.71
CA THR A 29 -7.48 9.84 -2.04
C THR A 29 -6.39 9.30 -2.96
N ILE A 30 -6.64 8.17 -3.60
CA ILE A 30 -5.70 7.45 -4.46
C ILE A 30 -6.25 7.38 -5.88
N ASP A 31 -5.46 7.88 -6.83
CA ASP A 31 -5.61 7.59 -8.26
C ASP A 31 -5.01 6.21 -8.54
N VAL A 32 -5.75 5.35 -9.23
CA VAL A 32 -5.38 3.94 -9.41
C VAL A 32 -4.44 3.68 -10.58
N GLY A 33 -4.11 4.71 -11.36
CA GLY A 33 -3.35 4.59 -12.60
C GLY A 33 -4.07 3.66 -13.58
N SER A 34 -3.43 2.53 -13.90
CA SER A 34 -3.95 1.54 -14.83
C SER A 34 -4.72 0.38 -14.18
N MET A 35 -4.90 0.38 -12.85
CA MET A 35 -5.58 -0.73 -12.17
C MET A 35 -7.10 -0.73 -12.46
N PRO A 36 -7.68 -1.84 -12.95
CA PRO A 36 -9.11 -1.93 -13.16
C PRO A 36 -9.91 -1.93 -11.84
N MET A 37 -10.95 -1.09 -11.78
CA MET A 37 -11.78 -0.86 -10.59
C MET A 37 -13.24 -1.33 -10.72
N GLN A 38 -13.58 -2.00 -11.83
CA GLN A 38 -14.97 -2.45 -12.08
C GLN A 38 -15.47 -3.50 -11.07
N ASP A 39 -14.54 -4.26 -10.49
CA ASP A 39 -14.79 -5.36 -9.56
C ASP A 39 -14.51 -4.97 -8.09
N VAL A 40 -14.15 -3.72 -7.84
CA VAL A 40 -13.88 -3.21 -6.48
C VAL A 40 -15.14 -2.55 -5.90
N ALA A 41 -15.56 -2.99 -4.73
CA ALA A 41 -16.67 -2.46 -3.95
C ALA A 41 -16.19 -1.66 -2.73
N LEU A 42 -17.11 -0.92 -2.11
CA LEU A 42 -16.87 -0.34 -0.78
C LEU A 42 -16.71 -1.46 0.25
N GLY A 43 -15.72 -1.32 1.14
CA GLY A 43 -15.35 -2.35 2.10
C GLY A 43 -14.34 -3.36 1.59
N ASP A 44 -14.03 -3.37 0.29
CA ASP A 44 -12.97 -4.24 -0.24
C ASP A 44 -11.58 -3.79 0.24
N SER A 45 -10.66 -4.74 0.26
CA SER A 45 -9.27 -4.52 0.67
C SER A 45 -8.36 -4.34 -0.53
N ILE A 46 -7.55 -3.28 -0.50
CA ILE A 46 -6.47 -3.01 -1.45
C ILE A 46 -5.19 -2.80 -0.64
N ALA A 47 -4.12 -3.51 -1.00
CA ALA A 47 -2.80 -3.25 -0.44
C ALA A 47 -2.21 -2.00 -1.09
N ILE A 48 -1.79 -1.04 -0.27
CA ILE A 48 -1.09 0.18 -0.68
C ILE A 48 0.31 0.13 -0.08
N ASN A 49 1.34 0.06 -0.92
CA ASN A 49 2.72 -0.23 -0.49
C ASN A 49 2.81 -1.48 0.41
N GLY A 50 1.98 -2.49 0.13
CA GLY A 50 1.92 -3.74 0.90
C GLY A 50 1.07 -3.67 2.17
N ALA A 51 0.58 -2.50 2.60
CA ALA A 51 -0.31 -2.38 3.75
C ALA A 51 -1.78 -2.47 3.34
N CYS A 52 -2.54 -3.36 3.98
CA CYS A 52 -3.96 -3.58 3.68
C CYS A 52 -4.80 -2.37 4.10
N MET A 53 -5.52 -1.77 3.15
CA MET A 53 -6.45 -0.67 3.39
C MET A 53 -7.85 -1.00 2.90
N THR A 54 -8.85 -0.50 3.61
CA THR A 54 -10.26 -0.69 3.25
C THR A 54 -10.76 0.49 2.43
N VAL A 55 -11.37 0.20 1.28
CA VAL A 55 -12.01 1.22 0.44
C VAL A 55 -13.23 1.80 1.17
N VAL A 56 -13.20 3.10 1.47
CA VAL A 56 -14.30 3.81 2.14
C VAL A 56 -15.14 4.66 1.19
N ASP A 57 -14.57 5.05 0.05
CA ASP A 57 -15.27 5.77 -1.02
C ASP A 57 -14.62 5.50 -2.39
N LYS A 58 -15.33 5.82 -3.48
CA LYS A 58 -14.84 5.71 -4.86
C LYS A 58 -14.86 7.06 -5.55
N THR A 59 -13.82 7.34 -6.33
CA THR A 59 -13.77 8.50 -7.24
C THR A 59 -13.84 7.99 -8.69
N PRO A 60 -14.05 8.86 -9.69
CA PRO A 60 -14.05 8.42 -11.09
C PRO A 60 -12.71 7.79 -11.50
N GLU A 61 -11.60 8.28 -10.96
CA GLU A 61 -10.22 7.86 -11.26
C GLU A 61 -9.60 6.97 -10.18
N GLY A 62 -10.34 6.55 -9.15
CA GLY A 62 -9.76 5.78 -8.06
C GLY A 62 -10.63 5.57 -6.83
N PHE A 63 -10.03 5.67 -5.65
CA PHE A 63 -10.67 5.34 -4.38
C PHE A 63 -10.13 6.13 -3.19
N VAL A 64 -10.85 6.05 -2.09
CA VAL A 64 -10.51 6.71 -0.82
C VAL A 64 -10.34 5.66 0.26
N VAL A 65 -9.38 5.85 1.16
CA VAL A 65 -9.17 5.02 2.36
C VAL A 65 -8.93 5.89 3.58
N ASP A 66 -9.21 5.34 4.76
CA ASP A 66 -8.74 5.89 6.03
C ASP A 66 -7.59 5.04 6.55
N VAL A 67 -6.47 5.70 6.87
CA VAL A 67 -5.25 5.08 7.40
C VAL A 67 -5.12 5.41 8.88
N SER A 68 -5.06 4.38 9.71
CA SER A 68 -4.91 4.56 11.16
C SER A 68 -3.53 5.10 11.54
N ARG A 69 -3.42 5.71 12.72
CA ARG A 69 -2.12 6.13 13.26
C ARG A 69 -1.14 4.97 13.42
N GLU A 70 -1.64 3.81 13.83
CA GLU A 70 -0.82 2.59 13.93
C GLU A 70 -0.23 2.21 12.57
N SER A 71 -1.07 2.16 11.52
CA SER A 71 -0.61 1.88 10.16
C SER A 71 0.43 2.90 9.69
N LEU A 72 0.25 4.19 9.99
CA LEU A 72 1.22 5.23 9.66
C LEU A 72 2.56 5.02 10.38
N ASN A 73 2.56 4.54 11.62
CA ASN A 73 3.78 4.30 12.39
C ASN A 73 4.61 3.12 11.84
N HIS A 74 3.97 2.16 11.18
CA HIS A 74 4.60 0.97 10.62
C HIS A 74 4.83 1.03 9.10
N THR A 75 4.40 2.09 8.43
CA THR A 75 4.50 2.25 6.96
C THR A 75 5.18 3.55 6.58
N VAL A 76 5.58 3.67 5.31
CA VAL A 76 6.16 4.89 4.74
C VAL A 76 5.41 5.30 3.48
N GLY A 77 5.31 6.61 3.25
CA GLY A 77 4.70 7.18 2.04
C GLY A 77 3.17 7.19 2.04
N LEU A 78 2.52 6.95 3.19
CA LEU A 78 1.07 7.03 3.35
C LEU A 78 0.60 8.29 4.09
N ASP A 79 1.49 9.27 4.27
CA ASP A 79 1.27 10.56 4.93
C ASP A 79 1.55 11.76 4.00
N ALA A 80 1.88 11.50 2.73
CA ALA A 80 2.18 12.52 1.73
C ALA A 80 1.63 12.12 0.35
N VAL A 81 1.52 13.11 -0.54
CA VAL A 81 1.22 12.85 -1.96
C VAL A 81 2.44 12.18 -2.62
N GLY A 82 2.20 11.18 -3.47
CA GLY A 82 3.29 10.40 -4.06
C GLY A 82 2.80 9.13 -4.74
N GLU A 83 3.71 8.45 -5.44
CA GLU A 83 3.43 7.16 -6.07
C GLU A 83 3.35 6.05 -5.03
N VAL A 84 2.46 5.08 -5.28
CA VAL A 84 2.26 3.93 -4.42
C VAL A 84 2.03 2.67 -5.24
N ASN A 85 2.54 1.55 -4.73
CA ASN A 85 2.24 0.22 -5.28
C ASN A 85 0.84 -0.21 -4.84
N LEU A 86 0.04 -0.72 -5.78
CA LEU A 86 -1.33 -1.16 -5.55
C LEU A 86 -1.51 -2.64 -5.90
N GLU A 87 -2.20 -3.39 -5.03
CA GLU A 87 -2.61 -4.77 -5.26
C GLU A 87 -4.01 -5.02 -4.68
N LYS A 88 -4.93 -5.56 -5.49
CA LYS A 88 -6.27 -5.98 -5.01
C LYS A 88 -6.17 -7.25 -4.18
N ALA A 89 -7.05 -7.41 -3.18
CA ALA A 89 -7.13 -8.65 -2.42
C ALA A 89 -7.47 -9.85 -3.33
N LEU A 90 -6.88 -10.99 -2.98
CA LEU A 90 -7.12 -12.26 -3.66
C LEU A 90 -8.58 -12.71 -3.55
N THR A 91 -9.12 -13.17 -4.67
CA THR A 91 -10.33 -13.98 -4.76
C THR A 91 -9.98 -15.47 -4.83
N LEU A 92 -10.98 -16.35 -4.68
CA LEU A 92 -10.80 -17.81 -4.83
C LEU A 92 -10.45 -18.22 -6.27
N ALA A 93 -10.73 -17.37 -7.27
CA ALA A 93 -10.44 -17.64 -8.67
C ALA A 93 -9.03 -17.20 -9.06
N ASP A 94 -8.36 -16.42 -8.21
CA ASP A 94 -7.05 -15.86 -8.53
C ASP A 94 -5.93 -16.88 -8.37
N ARG A 95 -4.91 -16.73 -9.21
CA ARG A 95 -3.68 -17.51 -9.10
C ARG A 95 -2.78 -16.89 -8.04
N LEU A 96 -2.29 -17.69 -7.10
CA LEU A 96 -1.23 -17.30 -6.18
C LEU A 96 0.13 -17.37 -6.90
N GLY A 97 0.47 -16.32 -7.66
CA GLY A 97 1.71 -16.26 -8.44
C GLY A 97 2.96 -15.94 -7.60
N GLY A 98 2.80 -15.19 -6.52
CA GLY A 98 3.85 -14.91 -5.53
C GLY A 98 3.73 -15.83 -4.33
N HIS A 99 3.52 -15.25 -3.14
CA HIS A 99 3.31 -15.98 -1.89
C HIS A 99 2.18 -15.32 -1.09
N LEU A 100 1.75 -15.94 0.01
CA LEU A 100 0.71 -15.34 0.85
C LEU A 100 1.24 -14.12 1.58
N VAL A 101 0.73 -12.96 1.22
CA VAL A 101 0.98 -11.69 1.90
C VAL A 101 -0.28 -11.32 2.69
N SER A 102 -0.13 -11.08 3.99
CA SER A 102 -1.25 -10.71 4.87
C SER A 102 -1.75 -9.29 4.59
N GLY A 103 -0.82 -8.39 4.29
CA GLY A 103 -1.04 -6.95 4.26
C GLY A 103 -0.88 -6.27 5.63
N HIS A 104 -0.40 -6.99 6.65
CA HIS A 104 0.02 -6.43 7.94
C HIS A 104 1.53 -6.19 7.88
N VAL A 105 1.93 -4.92 7.97
CA VAL A 105 3.34 -4.53 7.94
C VAL A 105 3.89 -4.55 9.36
N ASP A 106 4.93 -5.36 9.59
CA ASP A 106 5.54 -5.49 10.92
C ASP A 106 6.44 -4.30 11.27
N GLY A 107 7.09 -3.69 10.29
CA GLY A 107 7.93 -2.51 10.49
C GLY A 107 8.68 -2.07 9.24
N LEU A 108 9.63 -1.15 9.44
CA LEU A 108 10.31 -0.43 8.36
C LEU A 108 11.77 -0.84 8.22
N GLY A 109 12.13 -1.36 7.04
CA GLY A 109 13.54 -1.57 6.68
C GLY A 109 14.18 -0.29 6.12
N THR A 110 15.50 -0.18 6.27
CA THR A 110 16.29 0.92 5.70
C THR A 110 16.98 0.47 4.43
N VAL A 111 16.79 1.20 3.32
CA VAL A 111 17.52 0.93 2.06
C VAL A 111 18.98 1.35 2.22
N CYS A 112 19.89 0.37 2.27
CA CYS A 112 21.33 0.60 2.39
C CYS A 112 22.01 0.74 1.03
N LYS A 113 21.44 0.11 -0.02
CA LYS A 113 22.01 0.08 -1.37
C LYS A 113 20.90 -0.07 -2.40
N PHE A 114 20.99 0.68 -3.50
CA PHE A 114 20.15 0.50 -4.68
C PHE A 114 20.93 0.90 -5.94
N GLU A 115 21.47 -0.07 -6.67
CA GLU A 115 22.30 0.19 -7.85
C GLU A 115 22.12 -0.86 -8.96
N PRO A 116 22.45 -0.54 -10.23
CA PRO A 116 22.34 -1.49 -11.33
C PRO A 116 23.34 -2.65 -11.21
N ILE A 117 22.88 -3.87 -11.51
CA ILE A 117 23.71 -5.08 -11.67
C ILE A 117 23.30 -5.80 -12.97
N GLY A 118 24.05 -5.57 -14.05
CA GLY A 118 23.69 -6.07 -15.38
C GLY A 118 22.35 -5.49 -15.86
N GLU A 119 21.40 -6.37 -16.19
CA GLU A 119 20.02 -6.04 -16.54
C GLU A 119 19.09 -5.84 -15.32
N SER A 120 19.59 -6.05 -14.10
CA SER A 120 18.83 -6.01 -12.85
C SER A 120 19.29 -4.88 -11.94
N TRP A 121 18.67 -4.77 -10.76
CA TRP A 121 19.07 -3.86 -9.69
C TRP A 121 19.36 -4.66 -8.42
N GLU A 122 20.44 -4.31 -7.73
CA GLU A 122 20.74 -4.81 -6.38
C GLU A 122 20.11 -3.86 -5.35
N LEU A 123 19.15 -4.36 -4.59
CA LEU A 123 18.52 -3.67 -3.47
C LEU A 123 18.92 -4.36 -2.17
N VAL A 124 19.63 -3.64 -1.30
CA VAL A 124 19.99 -4.12 0.04
C VAL A 124 19.17 -3.35 1.06
N ILE A 125 18.41 -4.07 1.87
CA ILE A 125 17.58 -3.51 2.93
C ILE A 125 18.05 -4.09 4.27
N GLU A 126 18.34 -3.22 5.22
CA GLU A 126 18.54 -3.61 6.61
C GLU A 126 17.18 -3.65 7.32
N ALA A 127 16.80 -4.83 7.82
CA ALA A 127 15.61 -4.97 8.66
C ALA A 127 15.90 -4.50 10.10
N PRO A 128 14.90 -3.96 10.82
CA PRO A 128 15.04 -3.64 12.24
C PRO A 128 15.50 -4.87 13.02
N LEU A 129 16.42 -4.69 13.97
CA LEU A 129 16.95 -5.80 14.79
C LEU A 129 15.83 -6.56 15.53
N ALA A 130 14.75 -5.89 15.92
CA ALA A 130 13.60 -6.51 16.58
C ALA A 130 12.80 -7.47 15.67
N LEU A 131 13.00 -7.41 14.36
CA LEU A 131 12.33 -8.22 13.34
C LEU A 131 13.27 -9.21 12.63
N ALA A 132 14.56 -9.21 12.97
CA ALA A 132 15.62 -10.00 12.32
C ALA A 132 15.84 -11.38 12.97
#